data_AF-A0A8T3PVI2-F1
#
_entry.id   AF-A0A8T3PVI2-F1
#
_cell.length_a   1.000
_cell.length_b   1.000
_cell.length_c   1.000
_cell.angle_alpha   90.00
_cell.angle_beta   90.00
_cell.angle_gamma   90.00
#
_symmetry.space_group_name_H-M   'P 1'
#
loop_
_entity.id
_entity.type
_entity.pdbx_description
1 polymer ?
#
loop_
_entity_poly.entity_id
_entity_poly.type
_entity_poly.pdbx_seq_one_letter_code
_entity_poly.pdbx_strand_id
1 'polypeptide(L)'
;MSPIETRQERADYYFQTVLDGQREWYDKNAGKQKRRYLAFAICVIVLGTLISLLQVLDAAHWWVRHLTAALGAAVTISRAVDTLLRPRETWQAYRKAAEGMKREYRLYLHNADAYAAAPDEASAYRLLVERVETILAEEQQLFWQSQAKEGSQQEPPKPGVTVTPLDDSSQTKGAAQQEPPNVPEQDA
;
A
#
# COMPACT_ATOMS: atom_id res chain seq x y z
N MET A 1 -42.68 18.66 9.72
CA MET A 1 -41.42 17.91 9.63
C MET A 1 -40.40 18.64 10.47
N SER A 2 -39.78 17.98 11.44
CA SER A 2 -38.73 18.58 12.26
C SER A 2 -37.47 18.80 11.41
N PRO A 3 -36.59 19.76 11.77
CA PRO A 3 -35.33 19.97 11.04
C PRO A 3 -34.47 18.69 10.93
N ILE A 4 -34.56 17.82 11.93
CA ILE A 4 -33.83 16.54 11.98
C ILE A 4 -34.41 15.55 10.96
N GLU A 5 -35.73 15.47 10.81
CA GLU A 5 -36.38 14.59 9.83
C GLU A 5 -36.01 14.97 8.39
N THR A 6 -35.99 16.27 8.07
CA THR A 6 -35.59 16.77 6.75
C THR A 6 -34.12 16.44 6.44
N ARG A 7 -33.23 16.55 7.44
CA ARG A 7 -31.82 16.19 7.29
C ARG A 7 -31.63 14.71 7.10
N GLN A 8 -32.35 13.91 7.87
CA GLN A 8 -32.33 12.47 7.74
C GLN A 8 -32.71 12.04 6.33
N GLU A 9 -33.82 12.55 5.80
CA GLU A 9 -34.29 12.23 4.45
C GLU A 9 -33.26 12.58 3.37
N ARG A 10 -32.63 13.76 3.46
CA ARG A 10 -31.57 14.18 2.52
C ARG A 10 -30.33 13.30 2.60
N ALA A 11 -29.89 13.00 3.81
CA ALA A 11 -28.73 12.13 4.02
C ALA A 11 -29.03 10.71 3.53
N ASP A 12 -30.20 10.15 3.87
CA ASP A 12 -30.63 8.83 3.44
C ASP A 12 -30.73 8.75 1.91
N TYR A 13 -31.28 9.78 1.24
CA TYR A 13 -31.29 9.86 -0.23
C TYR A 13 -29.87 9.77 -0.80
N TYR A 14 -28.92 10.53 -0.26
CA TYR A 14 -27.54 10.51 -0.70
C TYR A 14 -26.88 9.13 -0.50
N PHE A 15 -26.95 8.57 0.72
CA PHE A 15 -26.28 7.31 1.04
C PHE A 15 -26.91 6.08 0.38
N GLN A 16 -28.23 6.09 0.16
CA GLN A 16 -28.94 4.94 -0.42
C GLN A 16 -29.06 5.03 -1.95
N THR A 17 -29.26 6.22 -2.49
CA THR A 17 -29.56 6.38 -3.93
C THR A 17 -28.34 6.80 -4.72
N VAL A 18 -27.53 7.72 -4.20
CA VAL A 18 -26.35 8.24 -4.91
C VAL A 18 -25.15 7.33 -4.69
N LEU A 19 -24.91 6.93 -3.43
CA LEU A 19 -23.83 6.02 -3.06
C LEU A 19 -24.22 4.54 -3.17
N ASP A 20 -25.47 4.21 -3.50
CA ASP A 20 -25.94 2.83 -3.77
C ASP A 20 -25.43 1.76 -2.77
N GLY A 21 -25.47 2.08 -1.46
CA GLY A 21 -25.02 1.13 -0.42
C GLY A 21 -23.51 0.84 -0.43
N GLN A 22 -22.69 1.72 -1.01
CA GLN A 22 -21.23 1.61 -1.05
C GLN A 22 -20.61 1.44 0.34
N ARG A 23 -21.25 1.98 1.39
CA ARG A 23 -20.87 1.76 2.80
C ARG A 23 -20.90 0.28 3.19
N GLU A 24 -22.00 -0.43 2.93
CA GLU A 24 -22.16 -1.85 3.21
C GLU A 24 -21.19 -2.70 2.37
N TRP A 25 -20.91 -2.28 1.15
CA TRP A 25 -19.89 -2.91 0.31
C TRP A 25 -18.50 -2.82 0.96
N TYR A 26 -18.11 -1.63 1.44
CA TYR A 26 -16.83 -1.44 2.13
C TYR A 26 -16.73 -2.28 3.40
N ASP A 27 -17.77 -2.31 4.24
CA ASP A 27 -17.74 -3.10 5.48
C ASP A 27 -17.62 -4.61 5.22
N LYS A 28 -18.37 -5.13 4.22
CA LYS A 28 -18.26 -6.53 3.78
C LYS A 28 -16.88 -6.84 3.23
N ASN A 29 -16.31 -5.96 2.41
CA ASN A 29 -15.00 -6.17 1.80
C ASN A 29 -13.86 -6.06 2.82
N ALA A 30 -13.97 -5.13 3.77
CA ALA A 30 -13.10 -5.07 4.94
C ALA A 30 -13.10 -6.41 5.70
N GLY A 31 -14.27 -6.99 5.95
CA GLY A 31 -14.40 -8.30 6.58
C GLY A 31 -13.71 -9.43 5.82
N LYS A 32 -13.85 -9.47 4.49
CA LYS A 32 -13.19 -10.47 3.62
C LYS A 32 -11.66 -10.34 3.66
N GLN A 33 -11.14 -9.13 3.57
CA GLN A 33 -9.68 -8.89 3.61
C GLN A 33 -9.08 -9.29 4.96
N LYS A 34 -9.75 -8.96 6.07
CA LYS A 34 -9.35 -9.42 7.41
C LYS A 34 -9.29 -10.95 7.50
N ARG A 35 -10.28 -11.66 6.98
CA ARG A 35 -10.30 -13.14 7.00
C ARG A 35 -9.15 -13.73 6.18
N ARG A 36 -8.88 -13.18 4.99
CA ARG A 36 -7.75 -13.61 4.14
C ARG A 36 -6.41 -13.42 4.85
N TYR A 37 -6.19 -12.25 5.44
CA TYR A 37 -5.00 -11.97 6.24
C TYR A 37 -4.82 -12.97 7.39
N LEU A 38 -5.87 -13.21 8.19
CA LEU A 38 -5.81 -14.19 9.27
C LEU A 38 -5.54 -15.61 8.75
N ALA A 39 -6.13 -16.01 7.62
CA ALA A 39 -5.91 -17.32 7.03
C ALA A 39 -4.45 -17.52 6.59
N PHE A 40 -3.85 -16.55 5.89
CA PHE A 40 -2.44 -16.62 5.51
C PHE A 40 -1.51 -16.64 6.72
N ALA A 41 -1.79 -15.80 7.73
CA ALA A 41 -1.01 -15.78 8.96
C ALA A 41 -1.03 -17.14 9.68
N ILE A 42 -2.21 -17.74 9.84
CA ILE A 42 -2.35 -19.07 10.46
C ILE A 42 -1.64 -20.14 9.62
N CYS A 43 -1.79 -20.11 8.28
CA CYS A 43 -1.13 -21.05 7.39
C CYS A 43 0.39 -21.01 7.55
N VAL A 44 0.99 -19.82 7.54
CA VAL A 44 2.44 -19.63 7.73
C VAL A 44 2.91 -20.16 9.09
N ILE A 45 2.15 -19.91 10.17
CA ILE A 45 2.48 -20.42 11.50
C ILE A 45 2.45 -21.95 11.49
N VAL A 46 1.39 -22.57 10.98
CA VAL A 46 1.23 -24.03 10.92
C VAL A 46 2.36 -24.67 10.11
N LEU A 47 2.65 -24.15 8.92
CA LEU A 47 3.74 -24.65 8.07
C LEU A 47 5.11 -24.50 8.76
N GLY A 48 5.35 -23.38 9.44
CA GLY A 48 6.58 -23.15 10.21
C GLY A 48 6.73 -24.15 11.35
N THR A 49 5.67 -24.41 12.11
CA THR A 49 5.68 -25.41 13.18
C THR A 49 5.89 -26.82 12.65
N LEU A 50 5.28 -27.18 11.51
CA LEU A 50 5.50 -28.46 10.85
C LEU A 50 6.97 -28.63 10.44
N ILE A 51 7.59 -27.59 9.85
CA ILE A 51 9.02 -27.61 9.50
C ILE A 51 9.87 -27.90 10.75
N SER A 52 9.64 -27.21 11.86
CA SER A 52 10.38 -27.44 13.11
C SER A 52 10.16 -28.85 13.66
N LEU A 53 8.94 -29.40 13.59
CA LEU A 53 8.66 -30.77 14.04
C LEU A 53 9.36 -31.81 13.16
N LEU A 54 9.39 -31.59 11.84
CA LEU A 54 10.11 -32.44 10.88
C LEU A 54 11.62 -32.46 11.14
N GLN A 55 12.21 -31.39 11.69
CA GLN A 55 13.63 -31.36 12.03
C GLN A 55 13.98 -32.22 13.25
N VAL A 56 13.02 -32.43 14.17
CA VAL A 56 13.20 -33.27 15.37
C VAL A 56 13.05 -34.76 15.02
N LEU A 57 12.22 -35.08 14.02
CA LEU A 57 12.10 -36.42 13.46
C LEU A 57 13.32 -36.69 12.58
N ASP A 58 14.31 -37.39 13.14
CA ASP A 58 15.62 -37.67 12.56
C ASP A 58 15.61 -37.83 11.02
N ALA A 59 16.44 -37.05 10.32
CA ALA A 59 16.45 -36.87 8.87
C ALA A 59 17.00 -38.08 8.09
N ALA A 60 16.97 -39.27 8.68
CA ALA A 60 17.46 -40.52 8.10
C ALA A 60 16.72 -40.92 6.82
N HIS A 61 15.51 -40.39 6.60
CA HIS A 61 14.72 -40.66 5.41
C HIS A 61 14.80 -39.51 4.39
N TRP A 62 15.20 -39.85 3.16
CA TRP A 62 15.36 -38.90 2.04
C TRP A 62 14.10 -38.06 1.75
N TRP A 63 12.90 -38.59 2.02
CA TRP A 63 11.63 -37.87 1.80
C TRP A 63 11.44 -36.65 2.72
N VAL A 64 12.03 -36.66 3.93
CA VAL A 64 11.90 -35.56 4.92
C VAL A 64 12.52 -34.26 4.40
N ARG A 65 13.62 -34.37 3.63
CA ARG A 65 14.31 -33.23 3.01
C ARG A 65 13.43 -32.57 1.94
N HIS A 66 12.81 -33.37 1.08
CA HIS A 66 11.91 -32.87 0.04
C HIS A 66 10.65 -32.23 0.64
N LEU A 67 10.10 -32.83 1.71
CA LEU A 67 8.93 -32.29 2.38
C LEU A 67 9.23 -30.95 3.07
N THR A 68 10.36 -30.85 3.78
CA THR A 68 10.81 -29.59 4.41
C THR A 68 11.01 -28.49 3.36
N ALA A 69 11.61 -28.81 2.22
CA ALA A 69 11.78 -27.85 1.12
C ALA A 69 10.42 -27.39 0.55
N ALA A 70 9.47 -28.31 0.35
CA ALA A 70 8.13 -27.99 -0.13
C ALA A 70 7.37 -27.09 0.85
N LEU A 71 7.43 -27.36 2.16
CA LEU A 71 6.83 -26.53 3.20
C LEU A 71 7.45 -25.13 3.23
N GLY A 72 8.78 -25.03 3.12
CA GLY A 72 9.47 -23.74 3.04
C GLY A 72 9.09 -22.91 1.82
N ALA A 73 8.93 -23.56 0.66
CA ALA A 73 8.44 -22.91 -0.55
C ALA A 73 7.00 -22.42 -0.36
N ALA A 74 6.11 -23.23 0.24
CA ALA A 74 4.74 -22.84 0.52
C ALA A 74 4.64 -21.64 1.48
N VAL A 75 5.49 -21.56 2.50
CA VAL A 75 5.60 -20.39 3.40
C VAL A 75 6.01 -19.15 2.62
N THR A 76 7.05 -19.25 1.79
CA THR A 76 7.55 -18.12 1.00
C THR A 76 6.49 -17.60 0.03
N ILE A 77 5.81 -18.49 -0.70
CA ILE A 77 4.72 -18.12 -1.60
C ILE A 77 3.59 -17.45 -0.83
N SER A 78 3.18 -18.01 0.31
CA SER A 78 2.11 -17.43 1.14
C SER A 78 2.47 -16.02 1.63
N ARG A 79 3.72 -15.81 2.07
CA ARG A 79 4.22 -14.49 2.48
C ARG A 79 4.33 -13.51 1.31
N ALA A 80 4.76 -13.97 0.15
CA ALA A 80 4.81 -13.15 -1.06
C ALA A 80 3.40 -12.69 -1.45
N VAL A 81 2.42 -13.59 -1.46
CA VAL A 81 1.01 -13.26 -1.73
C VAL A 81 0.45 -12.29 -0.69
N ASP A 82 0.71 -12.49 0.61
CA ASP A 82 0.28 -11.56 1.67
C ASP A 82 0.91 -10.17 1.50
N THR A 83 2.16 -10.11 1.04
CA THR A 83 2.87 -8.85 0.77
C THR A 83 2.31 -8.13 -0.44
N LEU A 84 2.02 -8.84 -1.52
CA LEU A 84 1.48 -8.27 -2.77
C LEU A 84 0.03 -7.80 -2.61
N LEU A 85 -0.79 -8.56 -1.88
CA LEU A 85 -2.21 -8.21 -1.72
C LEU A 85 -2.46 -7.14 -0.65
N ARG A 86 -1.46 -6.86 0.20
CA ARG A 86 -1.52 -5.97 1.37
C ARG A 86 -2.89 -5.97 2.09
N PRO A 87 -3.47 -7.14 2.43
CA PRO A 87 -4.88 -7.20 2.85
C PRO A 87 -5.15 -6.39 4.12
N ARG A 88 -4.13 -6.21 4.97
CA ARG A 88 -4.19 -5.43 6.20
C ARG A 88 -4.37 -3.93 5.92
N GLU A 89 -3.62 -3.37 4.98
CA GLU A 89 -3.70 -1.95 4.62
C GLU A 89 -5.06 -1.66 3.97
N THR A 90 -5.48 -2.51 3.03
CA THR A 90 -6.80 -2.42 2.37
C THR A 90 -7.95 -2.51 3.38
N TRP A 91 -7.87 -3.45 4.33
CA TRP A 91 -8.87 -3.58 5.39
C TRP A 91 -8.98 -2.31 6.26
N GLN A 92 -7.85 -1.74 6.67
CA GLN A 92 -7.82 -0.53 7.48
C GLN A 92 -8.38 0.67 6.72
N ALA A 93 -8.00 0.84 5.44
CA ALA A 93 -8.52 1.91 4.59
C ALA A 93 -10.04 1.84 4.45
N TYR A 94 -10.61 0.68 4.09
CA TYR A 94 -12.05 0.48 3.98
C TYR A 94 -12.79 0.74 5.30
N ARG A 95 -12.23 0.31 6.43
CA ARG A 95 -12.85 0.55 7.74
C ARG A 95 -12.79 2.03 8.12
N LYS A 96 -11.68 2.72 7.85
CA LYS A 96 -11.55 4.16 8.08
C LYS A 96 -12.58 4.93 7.24
N ALA A 97 -12.74 4.57 5.96
CA ALA A 97 -13.72 5.19 5.08
C ALA A 97 -15.16 4.96 5.57
N ALA A 98 -15.52 3.72 5.91
CA ALA A 98 -16.85 3.37 6.43
C ALA A 98 -17.17 4.11 7.74
N GLU A 99 -16.23 4.17 8.69
CA GLU A 99 -16.43 4.89 9.95
C GLU A 99 -16.45 6.42 9.76
N GLY A 100 -15.65 6.95 8.81
CA GLY A 100 -15.68 8.35 8.41
C GLY A 100 -17.06 8.76 7.87
N MET A 101 -17.60 7.98 6.93
CA MET A 101 -18.95 8.21 6.39
C MET A 101 -20.03 8.19 7.49
N LYS A 102 -19.98 7.23 8.42
CA LYS A 102 -20.91 7.17 9.56
C LYS A 102 -20.78 8.37 10.49
N ARG A 103 -19.55 8.87 10.70
CA ARG A 103 -19.29 10.06 11.52
C ARG A 103 -19.90 11.29 10.87
N GLU A 104 -19.63 11.54 9.59
CA GLU A 104 -20.18 12.70 8.88
C GLU A 104 -21.71 12.67 8.81
N TYR A 105 -22.30 11.49 8.59
CA TYR A 105 -23.76 11.30 8.68
C TYR A 105 -24.32 11.77 10.03
N ARG A 106 -23.74 11.30 11.15
CA ARG A 106 -24.21 11.68 12.50
C ARG A 106 -24.01 13.17 12.78
N LEU A 107 -22.88 13.74 12.36
CA LEU A 107 -22.59 15.16 12.55
C LEU A 107 -23.59 16.05 11.80
N TYR A 108 -23.87 15.72 10.54
CA TYR A 108 -24.88 16.42 9.75
C TYR A 108 -26.27 16.32 10.39
N LEU A 109 -26.71 15.11 10.74
CA LEU A 109 -28.02 14.86 11.32
C LEU A 109 -28.26 15.71 12.59
N HIS A 110 -27.26 15.82 13.45
CA HIS A 110 -27.36 16.54 14.73
C HIS A 110 -26.95 18.02 14.66
N ASN A 111 -26.71 18.57 13.48
CA ASN A 111 -26.18 19.95 13.32
C ASN A 111 -24.88 20.21 14.09
N ALA A 112 -23.99 19.24 14.21
CA ALA A 112 -22.81 19.36 15.06
C ALA A 112 -21.57 19.78 14.26
N ASP A 113 -20.55 20.29 14.94
CA ASP A 113 -19.25 20.64 14.35
C ASP A 113 -19.39 21.65 13.18
N ALA A 114 -18.71 21.41 12.05
CA ALA A 114 -18.72 22.30 10.89
C ALA A 114 -20.12 22.49 10.27
N TYR A 115 -21.07 21.59 10.53
CA TYR A 115 -22.45 21.74 10.06
C TYR A 115 -23.23 22.79 10.87
N ALA A 116 -22.87 23.00 12.14
CA ALA A 116 -23.48 24.04 12.99
C ALA A 116 -23.14 25.46 12.50
N ALA A 117 -21.95 25.61 11.91
CA ALA A 117 -21.43 26.87 11.40
C ALA A 117 -21.88 27.18 9.96
N ALA A 118 -22.62 26.27 9.31
CA ALA A 118 -23.10 26.47 7.96
C ALA A 118 -24.16 27.60 7.91
N PRO A 119 -24.13 28.49 6.91
CA PRO A 119 -25.07 29.60 6.80
C PRO A 119 -26.53 29.16 6.65
N ASP A 120 -26.74 28.03 5.99
CA ASP A 120 -28.05 27.49 5.65
C ASP A 120 -28.00 25.97 5.45
N GLU A 121 -29.17 25.35 5.39
CA GLU A 121 -29.31 23.90 5.28
C GLU A 121 -28.78 23.32 3.97
N ALA A 122 -28.84 24.07 2.86
CA ALA A 122 -28.26 23.62 1.59
C ALA A 122 -26.73 23.65 1.64
N SER A 123 -26.15 24.66 2.29
CA SER A 123 -24.71 24.71 2.55
C SER A 123 -24.24 23.57 3.46
N ALA A 124 -24.99 23.23 4.51
CA ALA A 124 -24.70 22.08 5.37
C ALA A 124 -24.75 20.74 4.60
N TYR A 125 -25.74 20.57 3.71
CA TYR A 125 -25.84 19.38 2.87
C TYR A 125 -24.70 19.29 1.86
N ARG A 126 -24.31 20.40 1.21
CA ARG A 126 -23.17 20.44 0.30
C ARG A 126 -21.87 20.05 1.00
N LEU A 127 -21.68 20.53 2.24
CA LEU A 127 -20.53 20.17 3.06
C LEU A 127 -20.50 18.66 3.37
N LEU A 128 -21.66 18.05 3.62
CA LEU A 128 -21.76 16.59 3.82
C LEU A 128 -21.26 15.84 2.59
N VAL A 129 -21.77 16.22 1.41
CA VAL A 129 -21.38 15.62 0.14
C VAL A 129 -19.88 15.77 -0.09
N GLU A 130 -19.33 16.98 0.07
CA GLU A 130 -17.91 17.26 -0.10
C GLU A 130 -17.02 16.44 0.83
N ARG A 131 -17.39 16.33 2.11
CA ARG A 131 -16.63 15.52 3.07
C ARG A 131 -16.69 14.04 2.78
N VAL A 132 -17.85 13.53 2.36
CA VAL A 132 -17.99 12.13 1.97
C VAL A 132 -17.17 11.85 0.71
N GLU A 133 -17.24 12.69 -0.32
CA GLU A 133 -16.42 12.58 -1.53
C GLU A 133 -14.92 12.65 -1.23
N THR A 134 -14.51 13.50 -0.28
CA THR A 134 -13.12 13.54 0.19
C THR A 134 -12.69 12.21 0.81
N ILE A 135 -13.54 11.59 1.63
CA ILE A 135 -13.27 10.27 2.22
C ILE A 135 -13.13 9.20 1.13
N LEU A 136 -13.97 9.24 0.08
CA LEU A 136 -13.88 8.33 -1.05
C LEU A 136 -12.59 8.56 -1.87
N ALA A 137 -12.26 9.82 -2.14
CA ALA A 137 -11.06 10.20 -2.88
C ALA A 137 -9.78 9.80 -2.14
N GLU A 138 -9.72 9.97 -0.81
CA GLU A 138 -8.62 9.50 0.03
C GLU A 138 -8.45 7.98 -0.08
N GLU A 139 -9.54 7.22 -0.04
CA GLU A 139 -9.50 5.76 -0.18
C GLU A 139 -8.98 5.35 -1.56
N GLN A 140 -9.50 5.96 -2.61
CA GLN A 140 -9.07 5.67 -3.98
C GLN A 140 -7.60 6.05 -4.20
N GLN A 141 -7.14 7.18 -3.65
CA GLN A 141 -5.75 7.59 -3.72
C GLN A 141 -4.83 6.60 -2.99
N LEU A 142 -5.21 6.11 -1.80
CA LEU A 142 -4.45 5.07 -1.09
C LEU A 142 -4.35 3.79 -1.93
N PHE A 143 -5.43 3.39 -2.61
CA PHE A 143 -5.42 2.25 -3.53
C PHE A 143 -4.41 2.43 -4.67
N TRP A 144 -4.38 3.58 -5.34
CA TRP A 144 -3.43 3.84 -6.44
C TRP A 144 -1.99 4.00 -5.96
N GLN A 145 -1.75 4.66 -4.83
CA GLN A 145 -0.42 4.79 -4.24
C GLN A 145 0.16 3.45 -3.78
N SER A 146 -0.68 2.56 -3.25
CA SER A 146 -0.27 1.22 -2.88
C SER A 146 0.23 0.41 -4.08
N GLN A 147 -0.39 0.60 -5.26
CA GLN A 147 0.04 -0.03 -6.51
C GLN A 147 1.29 0.62 -7.12
N ALA A 148 1.41 1.96 -7.04
CA ALA A 148 2.55 2.68 -7.63
C ALA A 148 3.89 2.36 -6.93
N LYS A 149 3.87 2.10 -5.61
CA LYS A 149 5.08 1.75 -4.85
C LYS A 149 5.67 0.38 -5.20
N GLU A 150 4.91 -0.50 -5.84
CA GLU A 150 5.37 -1.85 -6.20
C GLU A 150 6.06 -1.91 -7.58
N GLY A 151 5.92 -0.87 -8.41
CA GLY A 151 6.63 -0.75 -9.68
C GLY A 151 8.08 -0.22 -9.59
N SER A 152 8.54 0.21 -8.41
CA SER A 152 9.81 0.94 -8.26
C SER A 152 10.89 0.22 -7.42
N GLN A 153 10.72 -1.06 -7.10
CA GLN A 153 11.75 -1.85 -6.41
C GLN A 153 12.14 -3.12 -7.18
N GLN A 154 12.72 -2.94 -8.37
CA GLN A 154 13.65 -3.90 -8.97
C GLN A 154 14.73 -3.13 -9.76
N GLU A 155 15.79 -2.71 -9.08
CA GLU A 155 17.11 -2.61 -9.71
C GLU A 155 18.01 -3.61 -8.95
N PRO A 156 18.50 -4.69 -9.59
CA PRO A 156 19.33 -5.68 -8.91
C PRO A 156 20.67 -5.05 -8.48
N PRO A 157 21.24 -5.44 -7.32
CA PRO A 157 22.58 -4.99 -6.94
C PRO A 157 23.59 -5.48 -7.98
N LYS A 158 24.25 -4.52 -8.65
CA LYS A 158 25.35 -4.79 -9.59
C LYS A 158 26.49 -5.49 -8.82
N PRO A 159 26.97 -6.66 -9.28
CA PRO A 159 28.03 -7.38 -8.57
C PRO A 159 29.38 -6.66 -8.72
N GLY A 160 29.97 -6.34 -7.57
CA GLY A 160 31.41 -6.30 -7.30
C GLY A 160 32.31 -5.49 -8.24
N VAL A 161 32.63 -4.25 -7.85
CA VAL A 161 33.93 -3.65 -8.17
C VAL A 161 34.77 -3.68 -6.89
N THR A 162 35.60 -4.71 -6.75
CA THR A 162 36.70 -4.71 -5.79
C THR A 162 37.76 -3.76 -6.33
N VAL A 163 37.83 -2.54 -5.79
CA VAL A 163 39.02 -1.70 -5.98
C VAL A 163 39.97 -2.02 -4.82
N THR A 164 40.91 -2.94 -5.07
CA THR A 164 42.12 -3.04 -4.26
C THR A 164 43.03 -1.87 -4.65
N PRO A 165 43.57 -1.08 -3.72
CA PRO A 165 44.54 -0.03 -4.04
C PRO A 165 45.85 -0.69 -4.47
N LEU A 166 46.29 -0.44 -5.71
CA LEU A 166 47.63 -0.81 -6.18
C LEU A 166 48.49 0.45 -6.21
N ASP A 167 49.48 0.37 -5.34
CA ASP A 167 50.63 1.23 -5.11
C ASP A 167 51.29 1.74 -6.41
N ASP A 168 51.59 3.03 -6.43
CA ASP A 168 52.31 3.73 -7.48
C ASP A 168 53.81 3.49 -7.31
N SER A 169 54.42 2.75 -8.23
CA SER A 169 55.85 2.77 -8.44
C SER A 169 56.21 2.28 -9.84
N SER A 170 56.97 3.13 -10.54
CA SER A 170 57.98 2.81 -11.57
C SER A 170 57.60 3.04 -13.03
N GLN A 171 58.00 4.22 -13.53
CA GLN A 171 58.82 4.45 -14.73
C GLN A 171 58.59 3.58 -15.99
N THR A 172 58.32 4.21 -17.15
CA THR A 172 59.33 4.56 -18.18
C THR A 172 58.71 4.90 -19.54
N LYS A 173 59.15 6.05 -20.09
CA LYS A 173 59.51 6.38 -21.48
C LYS A 173 58.74 5.80 -22.69
N GLY A 174 58.35 6.72 -23.59
CA GLY A 174 58.20 6.50 -25.04
C GLY A 174 57.28 7.55 -25.67
N ALA A 175 57.75 8.77 -25.97
CA ALA A 175 58.24 9.19 -27.29
C ALA A 175 57.17 9.20 -28.40
N ALA A 176 56.67 10.39 -28.75
CA ALA A 176 56.54 10.87 -30.14
C ALA A 176 56.01 12.32 -30.16
N GLN A 177 56.84 13.19 -30.74
CA GLN A 177 56.66 14.60 -31.07
C GLN A 177 55.67 14.76 -32.24
N GLN A 178 54.84 15.81 -32.25
CA GLN A 178 54.56 16.61 -33.46
C GLN A 178 53.94 17.98 -33.12
N GLU A 179 54.43 18.98 -33.86
CA GLU A 179 54.36 20.44 -33.70
C GLU A 179 52.97 21.13 -33.82
N PRO A 180 52.84 22.41 -33.41
CA PRO A 180 51.62 23.22 -33.48
C PRO A 180 51.52 24.03 -34.79
N PRO A 181 50.31 24.44 -35.18
CA PRO A 181 50.02 25.88 -35.40
C PRO A 181 48.53 26.20 -35.08
N ASN A 182 47.98 27.40 -35.05
CA ASN A 182 48.36 28.81 -35.04
C ASN A 182 47.02 29.53 -34.71
N VAL A 183 47.08 30.62 -33.95
CA VAL A 183 45.92 31.43 -33.51
C VAL A 183 45.38 32.24 -34.71
N PRO A 184 44.11 32.68 -34.69
CA PRO A 184 43.90 34.11 -34.41
C PRO A 184 42.73 34.42 -33.47
N GLU A 185 42.97 35.43 -32.62
CA GLU A 185 42.00 36.31 -31.98
C GLU A 185 40.88 36.78 -32.92
N GLN A 186 39.66 36.94 -32.38
CA GLN A 186 38.88 38.16 -32.64
C GLN A 186 37.73 38.33 -31.64
N ASP A 187 37.67 39.55 -31.11
CA ASP A 187 36.69 40.12 -30.20
C ASP A 187 35.26 40.15 -30.76
N ALA A 188 34.27 40.01 -29.86
CA ALA A 188 33.06 40.83 -29.75
C ALA A 188 32.27 40.47 -28.48
#